data_AF-A0A417JPG0-F1
#
_entry.id   AF-A0A417JPG0-F1
#
_cell.length_a   1.000
_cell.length_b   1.000
_cell.length_c   1.000
_cell.angle_alpha   90.00
_cell.angle_beta   90.00
_cell.angle_gamma   90.00
#
_symmetry.space_group_name_H-M   'P 1'
#
loop_
_entity.id
_entity.type
_entity.pdbx_description
1 polymer ?
#
loop_
_entity_poly.entity_id
_entity_poly.type
_entity_poly.pdbx_seq_one_letter_code
_entity_poly.pdbx_strand_id
1 'polypeptide(L)'
;MTTQTRAQQLKEIEFQTQMLNNLKKWIRNLIILSSIGIILAYWGLGVQSKMPFTVFGVAGVIITIISVILCVVIGLGIKRGRANVDKILQLVKA
;
A
#
# COMPACT_ATOMS: atom_id res chain seq x y z
N MET A 1 -26.42 -17.68 -13.23
CA MET A 1 -25.91 -16.76 -12.19
C MET A 1 -26.29 -17.34 -10.84
N THR A 2 -25.34 -17.63 -9.98
CA THR A 2 -25.64 -18.01 -8.60
C THR A 2 -25.97 -16.73 -7.82
N THR A 3 -27.23 -16.56 -7.44
CA THR A 3 -27.65 -15.45 -6.58
C THR A 3 -26.99 -15.66 -5.21
N GLN A 4 -26.01 -14.82 -4.86
CA GLN A 4 -25.46 -14.85 -3.50
C GLN A 4 -26.56 -14.44 -2.51
N THR A 5 -26.58 -15.09 -1.34
CA THR A 5 -27.50 -14.72 -0.27
C THR A 5 -27.04 -13.42 0.39
N ARG A 6 -27.98 -12.64 0.96
CA ARG A 6 -27.64 -11.41 1.71
C ARG A 6 -26.58 -11.64 2.78
N ALA A 7 -26.62 -12.79 3.46
CA ALA A 7 -25.62 -13.17 4.47
C ALA A 7 -24.21 -13.33 3.87
N GLN A 8 -24.09 -13.92 2.67
CA GLN A 8 -22.81 -14.03 1.96
C GLN A 8 -22.28 -12.65 1.53
N GLN A 9 -23.16 -11.77 1.05
CA GLN A 9 -22.78 -10.41 0.65
C GLN A 9 -22.27 -9.57 1.83
N LEU A 10 -22.92 -9.69 3.00
CA LEU A 10 -22.47 -9.01 4.22
C LEU A 10 -21.09 -9.51 4.67
N LYS A 11 -20.84 -10.82 4.60
CA LYS A 11 -19.53 -11.41 4.92
C LYS A 11 -18.44 -10.93 3.95
N GLU A 12 -18.77 -10.82 2.67
CA GLU A 12 -17.85 -10.29 1.65
C GLU A 12 -17.53 -8.81 1.90
N ILE A 13 -18.52 -7.99 2.28
CA ILE A 13 -18.33 -6.59 2.67
C ILE A 13 -17.38 -6.48 3.87
N GLU A 14 -17.59 -7.29 4.91
CA GLU A 14 -16.75 -7.32 6.10
C GLU A 14 -15.29 -7.67 5.75
N PHE A 15 -15.10 -8.74 4.97
CA PHE A 15 -13.79 -9.18 4.52
C PHE A 15 -13.07 -8.12 3.69
N GLN A 16 -13.75 -7.54 2.68
CA GLN A 16 -13.16 -6.50 1.85
C GLN A 16 -12.87 -5.22 2.64
N THR A 17 -13.72 -4.86 3.61
CA THR A 17 -13.47 -3.72 4.51
C THR A 17 -12.25 -3.95 5.38
N GLN A 18 -12.07 -5.16 5.93
CA GLN A 18 -10.89 -5.54 6.68
C GLN A 18 -9.63 -5.49 5.81
N MET A 19 -9.70 -6.00 4.58
CA MET A 19 -8.61 -5.94 3.61
C MET A 19 -8.22 -4.49 3.28
N LEU A 20 -9.20 -3.61 3.03
CA LEU A 20 -8.96 -2.18 2.81
C LEU A 20 -8.27 -1.51 4.00
N ASN A 21 -8.64 -1.87 5.23
CA ASN A 21 -7.99 -1.37 6.44
C ASN A 21 -6.55 -1.89 6.57
N ASN A 22 -6.28 -3.12 6.17
CA ASN A 22 -4.91 -3.65 6.10
C ASN A 22 -4.09 -2.93 5.04
N LEU A 23 -4.64 -2.67 3.84
CA LEU A 23 -3.96 -1.88 2.81
C LEU A 23 -3.60 -0.47 3.27
N LYS A 24 -4.45 0.18 4.07
CA LYS A 24 -4.11 1.48 4.70
C LYS A 24 -2.90 1.36 5.63
N LYS A 25 -2.81 0.28 6.43
CA LYS A 25 -1.64 0.01 7.29
C LYS A 25 -0.38 -0.24 6.44
N TRP A 26 -0.51 -0.96 5.33
CA TRP A 26 0.60 -1.19 4.40
C TRP A 26 1.12 0.12 3.78
N ILE A 27 0.25 1.03 3.33
CA ILE A 27 0.68 2.36 2.86
C ILE A 27 1.46 3.09 3.94
N ARG A 28 0.97 3.11 5.18
CA ARG A 28 1.67 3.76 6.29
C ARG A 28 3.08 3.18 6.50
N ASN A 29 3.20 1.84 6.48
CA ASN A 29 4.48 1.17 6.65
C ASN A 29 5.44 1.48 5.48
N LEU A 30 4.95 1.54 4.24
CA LEU A 30 5.75 1.89 3.06
C LEU A 30 6.22 3.35 3.10
N ILE A 31 5.41 4.28 3.61
CA ILE A 31 5.83 5.67 3.81
C ILE A 31 6.98 5.73 4.81
N ILE A 32 6.87 5.03 5.95
CA ILE A 32 7.94 4.96 6.95
C ILE A 32 9.21 4.36 6.34
N LEU A 33 9.10 3.25 5.61
CA LEU A 33 10.21 2.60 4.94
C LEU A 33 10.88 3.53 3.90
N SER A 34 10.07 4.24 3.12
CA SER A 34 10.53 5.23 2.15
C SER A 34 11.32 6.35 2.81
N SER A 35 10.86 6.86 3.96
CA SER A 35 11.57 7.89 4.72
C SER A 35 12.93 7.40 5.22
N ILE A 36 13.03 6.14 5.67
CA ILE A 36 14.31 5.52 6.04
C ILE A 36 15.23 5.43 4.82
N GLY A 37 14.71 5.02 3.67
CA GLY A 37 15.45 4.99 2.40
C GLY A 37 16.02 6.35 2.00
N ILE A 38 15.25 7.43 2.18
CA ILE A 38 15.70 8.80 1.91
C ILE A 38 16.84 9.21 2.85
N ILE A 39 16.73 8.90 4.15
CA ILE A 39 17.80 9.20 5.12
C ILE A 39 19.09 8.45 4.74
N LEU A 40 18.99 7.17 4.37
CA LEU A 40 20.12 6.37 3.93
C LEU A 40 20.74 6.93 2.64
N ALA A 41 19.91 7.32 1.67
CA ALA A 41 20.36 7.94 0.43
C ALA A 41 21.10 9.25 0.68
N TYR A 42 20.51 10.14 1.49
CA TYR A 42 21.11 11.44 1.83
C TYR A 42 22.46 11.27 2.53
N TRP A 43 22.53 10.38 3.52
CA TRP A 43 23.76 10.16 4.27
C TRP A 43 24.84 9.46 3.43
N GLY A 44 24.48 8.40 2.70
CA GLY A 44 25.40 7.57 1.93
C GLY A 44 25.90 8.20 0.62
N LEU A 45 25.12 9.09 0.00
CA LEU A 45 25.49 9.78 -1.23
C LEU A 45 25.89 11.25 -1.02
N GLY A 46 25.26 11.94 -0.07
CA GLY A 46 25.44 13.39 0.13
C GLY A 46 26.48 13.77 1.18
N VAL A 47 26.60 12.99 2.26
CA VAL A 47 27.46 13.36 3.41
C VAL A 47 28.79 12.60 3.38
N GLN A 48 28.78 11.31 3.04
CA GLN A 48 29.97 10.47 3.14
C GLN A 48 30.19 9.62 1.89
N SER A 49 30.93 10.15 0.90
CA SER A 49 31.15 9.49 -0.40
C SER A 49 32.32 8.48 -0.42
N LYS A 50 32.51 7.72 0.67
CA LYS A 50 33.52 6.64 0.73
C LYS A 50 32.86 5.28 0.46
N MET A 51 33.64 4.35 -0.09
CA MET A 51 33.15 3.15 -0.79
C MET A 51 32.32 2.07 -0.04
N PRO A 52 32.05 2.08 1.29
CA PRO A 52 30.87 1.33 1.76
C PRO A 52 29.60 2.17 1.79
N PHE A 53 29.70 3.47 2.06
CA PHE A 53 28.56 4.36 2.29
C PHE A 53 27.79 4.67 1.01
N THR A 54 28.47 4.76 -0.14
CA THR A 54 27.83 4.92 -1.44
C THR A 54 26.90 3.74 -1.77
N VAL A 55 27.27 2.51 -1.42
CA VAL A 55 26.44 1.31 -1.64
C VAL A 55 25.14 1.39 -0.82
N PHE A 56 25.24 1.75 0.46
CA PHE A 56 24.06 1.98 1.30
C PHE A 56 23.19 3.13 0.79
N GLY A 57 23.82 4.18 0.26
CA GLY A 57 23.13 5.31 -0.36
C GLY A 57 22.30 4.89 -1.59
N VAL A 58 22.90 4.14 -2.52
CA VAL A 58 22.21 3.60 -3.70
C VAL A 58 21.08 2.65 -3.29
N ALA A 59 21.32 1.76 -2.31
CA ALA A 59 20.29 0.88 -1.77
C ALA A 59 19.10 1.68 -1.18
N GLY A 60 19.38 2.77 -0.47
CA GLY A 60 18.36 3.69 0.04
C GLY A 60 17.49 4.28 -1.07
N VAL A 61 18.10 4.75 -2.16
CA VAL A 61 17.38 5.27 -3.34
C VAL A 61 16.46 4.20 -3.94
N ILE A 62 16.96 2.97 -4.12
CA ILE A 62 16.18 1.86 -4.67
C ILE A 62 14.97 1.55 -3.78
N ILE A 63 15.18 1.46 -2.46
CA ILE A 63 14.11 1.20 -1.49
C ILE A 63 13.04 2.29 -1.57
N THR A 64 13.43 3.56 -1.65
CA THR A 64 12.50 4.69 -1.78
C THR A 64 11.66 4.58 -3.05
N ILE A 65 12.29 4.32 -4.21
CA ILE A 65 11.59 4.20 -5.49
C ILE A 65 10.56 3.06 -5.45
N ILE A 66 10.98 1.87 -5.00
CA ILE A 66 10.09 0.72 -4.86
C ILE A 66 8.93 1.03 -3.91
N SER A 67 9.21 1.65 -2.76
CA SER A 67 8.17 2.00 -1.78
C SER A 67 7.13 2.96 -2.37
N VAL A 68 7.57 3.95 -3.15
CA VAL A 68 6.66 4.89 -3.84
C VAL A 68 5.79 4.18 -4.87
N ILE A 69 6.37 3.30 -5.70
CA ILE A 69 5.62 2.53 -6.70
C ILE A 69 4.56 1.66 -6.01
N LEU A 70 4.92 0.96 -4.93
CA LEU A 70 4.00 0.14 -4.16
C LEU A 70 2.88 0.98 -3.52
N CYS A 71 3.18 2.17 -2.99
CA CYS A 71 2.16 3.10 -2.49
C CYS A 71 1.14 3.47 -3.57
N VAL A 72 1.58 3.74 -4.80
CA VAL A 72 0.68 4.06 -5.93
C VAL A 72 -0.20 2.85 -6.26
N VAL A 73 0.38 1.66 -6.40
CA VAL A 73 -0.36 0.42 -6.72
C VAL A 73 -1.40 0.11 -5.64
N ILE A 74 -1.02 0.20 -4.36
CA ILE A 74 -1.95 -0.02 -3.24
C ILE A 74 -3.02 1.07 -3.20
N GLY A 75 -2.67 2.34 -3.47
CA GLY A 75 -3.64 3.43 -3.57
C GLY A 75 -4.71 3.19 -4.63
N LEU A 76 -4.30 2.70 -5.81
CA LEU A 76 -5.23 2.28 -6.88
C LEU A 76 -6.08 1.08 -6.44
N GLY A 77 -5.48 0.09 -5.77
CA GLY A 77 -6.18 -1.06 -5.20
C GLY A 77 -7.26 -0.66 -4.19
N ILE A 78 -6.95 0.28 -3.30
CA ILE A 78 -7.89 0.83 -2.31
C ILE A 78 -9.06 1.55 -3.01
N LYS A 79 -8.79 2.34 -4.07
CA LYS A 79 -9.84 3.04 -4.82
C LYS A 79 -10.82 2.05 -5.46
N ARG A 80 -10.30 1.00 -6.09
CA ARG A 80 -11.11 -0.05 -6.72
C ARG A 80 -11.85 -0.91 -5.70
N GLY A 81 -11.19 -1.29 -4.61
CA GLY A 81 -11.79 -2.09 -3.54
C GLY A 81 -12.95 -1.37 -2.85
N ARG A 82 -12.83 -0.06 -2.60
CA ARG A 82 -13.95 0.74 -2.08
C ARG A 82 -15.16 0.74 -3.01
N ALA A 83 -14.95 0.98 -4.30
CA ALA A 83 -16.04 0.95 -5.28
C ALA A 83 -16.73 -0.42 -5.35
N ASN A 84 -15.98 -1.51 -5.12
CA ASN A 84 -16.56 -2.86 -5.08
C ASN A 84 -17.40 -3.09 -3.82
N VAL A 85 -16.92 -2.66 -2.65
CA VAL A 85 -17.71 -2.69 -1.40
C VAL A 85 -18.99 -1.88 -1.53
N ASP A 86 -18.92 -0.67 -2.09
CA ASP A 86 -20.07 0.21 -2.28
C ASP A 86 -21.12 -0.43 -3.21
N LYS A 87 -20.66 -1.10 -4.28
CA LYS A 87 -21.54 -1.83 -5.20
C LYS A 87 -22.27 -2.98 -4.51
N ILE A 88 -21.57 -3.77 -3.69
CA ILE A 88 -22.21 -4.87 -2.94
C ILE A 88 -23.19 -4.30 -1.90
N LEU A 89 -22.82 -3.20 -1.22
CA LEU A 89 -23.68 -2.54 -0.25
C LEU A 89 -24.98 -2.02 -0.87
N GLN A 90 -24.92 -1.49 -2.09
CA GLN A 90 -26.11 -1.09 -2.85
C GLN A 90 -27.00 -2.30 -3.18
N LEU A 91 -26.42 -3.42 -3.61
CA LEU A 91 -27.17 -4.65 -3.91
C LEU A 91 -27.86 -5.25 -2.69
N VAL A 92 -27.28 -5.11 -1.49
CA VAL A 92 -27.89 -5.56 -0.23
C VAL A 92 -29.05 -4.67 0.21
N LYS A 93 -28.97 -3.37 -0.08
CA LYS A 93 -29.99 -2.36 0.28
C LYS A 93 -31.17 -2.31 -0.70
N ALA A 94 -30.96 -2.77 -1.94
CA ALA A 94 -32.03 -2.97 -2.92
C ALA A 94 -32.92 -4.17 -2.53
#